data_AF-A0A803LL73-F1
#
_entry.id   AF-A0A803LL73-F1
#
_cell.length_a   1.000
_cell.length_b   1.000
_cell.length_c   1.000
_cell.angle_alpha   90.00
_cell.angle_beta   90.00
_cell.angle_gamma   90.00
#
_symmetry.space_group_name_H-M   'P 1'
#
loop_
_entity.id
_entity.type
_entity.pdbx_description
1 polymer ?
#
loop_
_entity_poly.entity_id
_entity_poly.type
_entity_poly.pdbx_seq_one_letter_code
_entity_poly.pdbx_strand_id
1 'polypeptide(L)'
;MTTSNPAKKLVFSVILDLDGTLLDTDGVILDVLKSFLIKYGKEWDGREVLRIAGKTPLEASAAVVEAYNLPCTAEEFEKEFTPMLSDHLSNIKPLPGAKQLINHLHGHGIPIALASNSPRTSIEKKLSYHHGWKESFSVVIGGDEVKAGKPSADLFLEAAKRLNVQPSSCLVIEDSIPGVTAGKAAGMEVIAVPSQPKQSYLYTMADEVINSLFDFRPEQWSLPPFQDWIDGTLPIDPWHIGGPVIKGFGRGSKVLGIPTANLSTHSYSNVLSEYPSGVYFGWAGVSKRGIYKMVMSIGWNPYFNNPEKTIEPWLLHEFEDDFYGEELRLIVVGYIRPEDNFPSLESLVAKIYEDRRIAESALELPIYSKYKDDPYFNSLLETTVSHTKS
;
A
#
# COMPACT_ATOMS: atom_id res chain seq x y z
N MET A 1 -19.41 29.07 -9.55
CA MET A 1 -18.31 29.62 -10.37
C MET A 1 -17.25 28.55 -10.43
N THR A 2 -17.11 27.91 -11.60
CA THR A 2 -16.13 26.86 -11.86
C THR A 2 -14.75 27.50 -11.97
N THR A 3 -13.91 27.35 -10.95
CA THR A 3 -12.50 27.69 -11.03
C THR A 3 -11.84 26.77 -12.04
N SER A 4 -11.41 27.34 -13.16
CA SER A 4 -10.60 26.65 -14.17
C SER A 4 -9.37 26.04 -13.51
N ASN A 5 -9.25 24.72 -13.57
CA ASN A 5 -8.04 24.02 -13.21
C ASN A 5 -6.91 24.56 -14.12
N PRO A 6 -5.75 25.03 -13.60
CA PRO A 6 -4.64 25.41 -14.46
C PRO A 6 -4.34 24.24 -15.41
N ALA A 7 -4.09 24.53 -16.69
CA ALA A 7 -3.85 23.50 -17.69
C ALA A 7 -2.71 22.58 -17.21
N LYS A 8 -3.05 21.32 -16.85
CA LYS A 8 -2.06 20.31 -16.45
C LYS A 8 -1.01 20.17 -17.54
N LYS A 9 0.26 20.05 -17.15
CA LYS A 9 1.35 19.92 -18.12
C LYS A 9 1.24 18.55 -18.79
N LEU A 10 1.66 18.47 -20.05
CA LEU A 10 1.72 17.19 -20.76
C LEU A 10 2.89 16.38 -20.21
N VAL A 11 2.59 15.31 -19.47
CA VAL A 11 3.55 14.30 -19.02
C VAL A 11 3.85 13.35 -20.17
N PHE A 12 5.13 13.14 -20.44
CA PHE A 12 5.61 12.21 -21.47
C PHE A 12 6.49 11.10 -20.90
N SER A 13 6.93 11.21 -19.65
CA SER A 13 7.79 10.23 -18.99
C SER A 13 7.54 10.19 -17.49
N VAL A 14 7.80 9.04 -16.88
CA VAL A 14 7.65 8.84 -15.43
C VAL A 14 9.02 8.56 -14.81
N ILE A 15 9.33 9.23 -13.70
CA ILE A 15 10.52 8.98 -12.90
C ILE A 15 10.08 8.43 -11.55
N LEU A 16 10.48 7.21 -11.26
CA LEU A 16 10.09 6.47 -10.06
C LEU A 16 11.24 6.50 -9.05
N ASP A 17 10.95 6.84 -7.79
CA ASP A 17 11.81 6.40 -6.70
C ASP A 17 11.74 4.87 -6.52
N LEU A 18 12.66 4.30 -5.75
CA LEU A 18 12.74 2.87 -5.47
C LEU A 18 12.32 2.51 -4.04
N ASP A 19 12.94 3.16 -3.05
CA ASP A 19 13.00 2.70 -1.67
C ASP A 19 11.88 3.36 -0.87
N GLY A 20 10.80 2.63 -0.57
CA GLY A 20 9.57 3.19 0.03
C GLY A 20 8.51 3.52 -1.02
N THR A 21 8.89 3.64 -2.29
CA THR A 21 7.95 3.85 -3.41
C THR A 21 7.62 2.57 -4.19
N LEU A 22 8.63 1.84 -4.68
CA LEU A 22 8.43 0.59 -5.44
C LEU A 22 8.67 -0.66 -4.60
N LEU A 23 9.56 -0.59 -3.61
CA LEU A 23 9.92 -1.67 -2.71
C LEU A 23 9.63 -1.28 -1.25
N ASP A 24 9.12 -2.22 -0.47
CA ASP A 24 8.80 -2.01 0.96
C ASP A 24 10.07 -2.06 1.84
N THR A 25 10.93 -1.07 1.67
CA THR A 25 12.18 -0.96 2.46
C THR A 25 11.90 -0.54 3.88
N ASP A 26 10.91 0.34 4.10
CA ASP A 26 10.54 0.83 5.42
C ASP A 26 10.00 -0.29 6.32
N GLY A 27 9.17 -1.18 5.78
CA GLY A 27 8.70 -2.38 6.48
C GLY A 27 9.86 -3.27 6.91
N VAL A 28 10.82 -3.53 6.01
CA VAL A 28 12.01 -4.33 6.31
C VAL A 28 12.87 -3.67 7.40
N ILE A 29 13.14 -2.37 7.30
CA ILE A 29 13.91 -1.62 8.30
C ILE A 29 13.24 -1.73 9.67
N LEU A 30 11.91 -1.55 9.71
CA LEU A 30 11.13 -1.61 10.92
C LEU A 30 11.18 -2.99 11.58
N ASP A 31 11.07 -4.06 10.79
CA ASP A 31 11.11 -5.43 11.32
C ASP A 31 12.49 -5.80 11.85
N VAL A 32 13.56 -5.42 11.15
CA VAL A 32 14.92 -5.60 11.65
C VAL A 32 15.15 -4.78 12.92
N LEU A 33 14.62 -3.56 12.99
CA LEU A 33 14.71 -2.70 14.18
C LEU A 33 13.98 -3.30 15.39
N LYS A 34 12.76 -3.82 15.21
CA LYS A 34 12.05 -4.54 16.28
C LYS A 34 12.89 -5.69 16.83
N SER A 35 13.46 -6.51 15.95
CA SER A 35 14.33 -7.62 16.36
C SER A 35 15.61 -7.14 17.05
N PHE A 36 16.17 -6.03 16.61
CA PHE A 36 17.36 -5.43 17.22
C PHE A 36 17.08 -4.93 18.64
N LEU A 37 15.98 -4.21 18.86
CA LEU A 37 15.60 -3.64 20.14
C LEU A 37 15.35 -4.69 21.23
N ILE A 38 14.87 -5.88 20.86
CA ILE A 38 14.67 -7.00 21.78
C ILE A 38 15.99 -7.38 22.49
N LYS A 39 17.15 -7.28 21.80
CA LYS A 39 18.47 -7.55 22.40
C LYS A 39 18.78 -6.65 23.60
N TYR A 40 18.18 -5.46 23.63
CA TYR A 40 18.35 -4.46 24.69
C TYR A 40 17.18 -4.45 25.68
N GLY A 41 16.27 -5.43 25.60
CA GLY A 41 15.06 -5.47 26.43
C GLY A 41 14.10 -4.31 26.14
N LYS A 42 14.13 -3.78 24.91
CA LYS A 42 13.27 -2.69 24.45
C LYS A 42 12.24 -3.22 23.46
N GLU A 43 11.07 -2.59 23.45
CA GLU A 43 10.01 -2.86 22.49
C GLU A 43 9.79 -1.63 21.61
N TRP A 44 9.64 -1.84 20.31
CA TRP A 44 9.27 -0.77 19.39
C TRP A 44 7.83 -0.34 19.64
N ASP A 45 7.64 0.96 19.87
CA ASP A 45 6.35 1.56 20.24
C ASP A 45 5.82 2.56 19.19
N GLY A 46 6.50 2.71 18.06
CA GLY A 46 6.07 3.54 16.94
C GLY A 46 6.13 5.06 17.17
N ARG A 47 6.57 5.52 18.35
CA ARG A 47 6.57 6.96 18.69
C ARG A 47 7.53 7.78 17.83
N GLU A 48 8.53 7.12 17.24
CA GLU A 48 9.68 7.79 16.61
C GLU A 48 9.79 7.58 15.11
N VAL A 49 8.76 7.03 14.45
CA VAL A 49 8.71 6.91 12.98
C VAL A 49 9.01 8.26 12.31
N LEU A 50 8.46 9.35 12.87
CA LEU A 50 8.67 10.72 12.39
C LEU A 50 10.09 11.25 12.59
N ARG A 51 10.83 10.76 13.59
CA ARG A 51 12.21 11.18 13.86
C ARG A 51 13.23 10.39 13.05
N ILE A 52 12.84 9.34 12.34
CA ILE A 52 13.76 8.50 11.55
C ILE A 52 13.58 8.76 10.05
N ALA A 53 12.35 9.01 9.61
CA ALA A 53 12.03 9.22 8.19
C ALA A 53 12.78 10.42 7.59
N GLY A 54 13.38 10.22 6.40
CA GLY A 54 14.06 11.28 5.63
C GLY A 54 15.42 11.74 6.18
N LYS A 55 16.01 11.02 7.14
CA LYS A 55 17.33 11.30 7.71
C LYS A 55 18.44 10.45 7.08
N THR A 56 19.68 10.89 7.25
CA THR A 56 20.85 10.04 6.92
C THR A 56 20.91 8.82 7.85
N PRO A 57 21.55 7.70 7.45
CA PRO A 57 21.67 6.50 8.28
C PRO A 57 22.21 6.76 9.69
N LEU A 58 23.19 7.65 9.82
CA LEU A 58 23.79 8.00 11.11
C LEU A 58 22.84 8.84 11.97
N GLU A 59 22.13 9.81 11.39
CA GLU A 59 21.14 10.60 12.12
C GLU A 59 19.91 9.76 12.55
N ALA A 60 19.51 8.80 11.71
CA ALA A 60 18.50 7.80 12.04
C ALA A 60 18.97 6.92 13.21
N SER A 61 20.21 6.41 13.15
CA SER A 61 20.82 5.62 14.22
C SER A 61 20.90 6.41 15.54
N ALA A 62 21.32 7.67 15.49
CA ALA A 62 21.36 8.55 16.65
C ALA A 62 19.97 8.76 17.27
N ALA A 63 18.94 8.97 16.43
CA ALA A 63 17.58 9.11 16.89
C ALA A 63 17.05 7.84 17.60
N VAL A 64 17.38 6.65 17.08
CA VAL A 64 17.01 5.37 17.69
C VAL A 64 17.73 5.16 19.03
N VAL A 65 19.04 5.39 19.07
CA VAL A 65 19.86 5.26 20.28
C VAL A 65 19.34 6.17 21.40
N GLU A 66 19.07 7.44 21.06
CA GLU A 66 18.51 8.42 21.98
C GLU A 66 17.12 8.00 22.48
N ALA A 67 16.21 7.66 21.56
CA ALA A 67 14.82 7.35 21.89
C ALA A 67 14.65 6.14 22.80
N TYR A 68 15.41 5.07 22.54
CA TYR A 68 15.33 3.84 23.32
C TYR A 68 16.33 3.80 24.49
N ASN A 69 17.13 4.85 24.63
CA ASN A 69 18.19 5.01 25.62
C ASN A 69 19.12 3.78 25.61
N LEU A 70 19.61 3.46 24.41
CA LEU A 70 20.46 2.29 24.16
C LEU A 70 21.88 2.53 24.72
N PRO A 71 22.54 1.50 25.27
CA PRO A 71 23.89 1.61 25.83
C PRO A 71 24.97 1.47 24.74
N CYS A 72 24.85 2.21 23.64
CA CYS A 72 25.83 2.26 22.54
C CYS A 72 25.81 3.62 21.86
N THR A 73 26.83 3.94 21.05
CA THR A 73 26.82 5.14 20.19
C THR A 73 26.04 4.91 18.89
N ALA A 74 25.74 5.98 18.16
CA ALA A 74 25.10 5.88 16.84
C ALA A 74 25.94 5.09 15.84
N GLU A 75 27.27 5.22 15.88
CA GLU A 75 28.21 4.50 15.03
C GLU A 75 28.30 3.01 15.38
N GLU A 76 28.27 2.69 16.68
CA GLU A 76 28.22 1.30 17.16
C GLU A 76 26.91 0.62 16.75
N PHE A 77 25.80 1.34 16.89
CA PHE A 77 24.49 0.91 16.42
C PHE A 77 24.52 0.64 14.91
N GLU A 78 24.97 1.60 14.10
CA GLU A 78 25.01 1.47 12.64
C GLU A 78 25.87 0.27 12.20
N LYS A 79 27.01 0.05 12.87
CA LYS A 79 27.93 -1.06 12.58
C LYS A 79 27.29 -2.44 12.84
N GLU A 80 26.42 -2.57 13.83
CA GLU A 80 25.72 -3.83 14.11
C GLU A 80 24.42 -3.95 13.29
N PHE A 81 23.71 -2.84 13.06
CA PHE A 81 22.43 -2.80 12.39
C PHE A 81 22.55 -2.98 10.87
N THR A 82 23.53 -2.32 10.22
CA THR A 82 23.69 -2.34 8.76
C THR A 82 23.85 -3.75 8.17
N PRO A 83 24.69 -4.65 8.74
CA PRO A 83 24.77 -6.03 8.25
C PRO A 83 23.43 -6.77 8.33
N MET A 84 22.64 -6.55 9.40
CA MET A 84 21.33 -7.16 9.54
C MET A 84 20.36 -6.69 8.45
N LEU A 85 20.46 -5.43 8.00
CA LEU A 85 19.66 -4.92 6.89
C LEU A 85 20.09 -5.49 5.55
N SER A 86 21.40 -5.57 5.28
CA SER A 86 21.93 -6.01 3.98
C SER A 86 21.39 -7.38 3.54
N ASP A 87 21.21 -8.30 4.48
CA ASP A 87 20.68 -9.64 4.20
C ASP A 87 19.20 -9.61 3.81
N HIS A 88 18.41 -8.72 4.42
CA HIS A 88 16.97 -8.61 4.19
C HIS A 88 16.63 -7.68 3.01
N LEU A 89 17.42 -6.63 2.78
CA LEU A 89 17.20 -5.62 1.73
C LEU A 89 17.53 -6.10 0.32
N SER A 90 17.98 -7.35 0.17
CA SER A 90 18.29 -7.90 -1.15
C SER A 90 17.02 -8.41 -1.85
N ASN A 91 16.15 -9.14 -1.16
CA ASN A 91 14.92 -9.73 -1.72
C ASN A 91 13.67 -9.08 -1.10
N ILE A 92 13.48 -7.80 -1.37
CA ILE A 92 12.38 -7.00 -0.81
C ILE A 92 11.13 -7.22 -1.66
N LYS A 93 9.97 -7.34 -1.04
CA LYS A 93 8.71 -7.42 -1.80
C LYS A 93 8.40 -6.08 -2.49
N PRO A 94 7.89 -6.10 -3.73
CA PRO A 94 7.30 -4.91 -4.33
C PRO A 94 6.13 -4.38 -3.52
N LEU A 95 6.00 -3.06 -3.46
CA LEU A 95 4.81 -2.42 -2.90
C LEU A 95 3.58 -2.67 -3.79
N PRO A 96 2.38 -2.70 -3.19
CA PRO A 96 1.12 -2.88 -3.91
C PRO A 96 0.95 -1.87 -5.05
N GLY A 97 0.78 -2.37 -6.28
CA GLY A 97 0.65 -1.59 -7.50
C GLY A 97 1.97 -1.32 -8.25
N ALA A 98 3.15 -1.54 -7.64
CA ALA A 98 4.44 -1.27 -8.28
C ALA A 98 4.64 -2.08 -9.58
N LYS A 99 4.38 -3.40 -9.52
CA LYS A 99 4.49 -4.28 -10.68
C LYS A 99 3.49 -3.91 -11.78
N GLN A 100 2.25 -3.58 -11.40
CA GLN A 100 1.21 -3.15 -12.34
C GLN A 100 1.62 -1.87 -13.05
N LEU A 101 2.07 -0.86 -12.30
CA LEU A 101 2.51 0.43 -12.82
C LEU A 101 3.67 0.27 -13.81
N ILE A 102 4.73 -0.45 -13.43
CA ILE A 102 5.91 -0.65 -14.29
C ILE A 102 5.51 -1.34 -15.58
N ASN A 103 4.77 -2.46 -15.49
CA ASN A 103 4.34 -3.22 -16.66
C ASN A 103 3.43 -2.40 -17.58
N HIS A 104 2.52 -1.61 -17.00
CA HIS A 104 1.60 -0.76 -17.74
C HIS A 104 2.34 0.33 -18.52
N LEU A 105 3.23 1.08 -17.86
CA LEU A 105 4.01 2.14 -18.48
C LEU A 105 4.92 1.58 -19.57
N HIS A 106 5.62 0.47 -19.29
CA HIS A 106 6.51 -0.19 -20.24
C HIS A 106 5.74 -0.72 -21.46
N GLY A 107 4.60 -1.38 -21.23
CA GLY A 107 3.74 -1.93 -22.29
C GLY A 107 3.16 -0.86 -23.23
N HIS A 108 3.00 0.37 -22.74
CA HIS A 108 2.57 1.53 -23.54
C HIS A 108 3.74 2.32 -24.14
N GLY A 109 4.98 1.88 -23.95
CA GLY A 109 6.16 2.58 -24.46
C GLY A 109 6.42 3.94 -23.80
N ILE A 110 5.89 4.16 -22.59
CA ILE A 110 6.17 5.38 -21.82
C ILE A 110 7.60 5.27 -21.25
N PRO A 111 8.51 6.22 -21.53
CA PRO A 111 9.85 6.21 -20.95
C PRO A 111 9.80 6.27 -19.42
N ILE A 112 10.49 5.32 -18.78
CA ILE A 112 10.58 5.21 -17.32
C ILE A 112 12.03 5.41 -16.89
N ALA A 113 12.26 6.29 -15.92
CA ALA A 113 13.51 6.33 -15.17
C ALA A 113 13.31 5.86 -13.73
N LEU A 114 14.33 5.23 -13.16
CA LEU A 114 14.45 4.99 -11.71
C LEU A 114 15.52 5.93 -11.15
N ALA A 115 15.17 6.69 -10.11
CA ALA A 115 16.06 7.64 -9.46
C ALA A 115 16.00 7.50 -7.93
N SER A 116 17.06 6.96 -7.32
CA SER A 116 17.17 6.77 -5.85
C SER A 116 18.46 7.36 -5.29
N ASN A 117 18.44 7.80 -4.03
CA ASN A 117 19.64 8.21 -3.29
C ASN A 117 20.57 7.02 -2.98
N SER A 118 20.09 5.78 -3.10
CA SER A 118 20.91 4.58 -2.99
C SER A 118 22.03 4.57 -4.05
N PRO A 119 23.21 3.99 -3.74
CA PRO A 119 24.25 3.78 -4.74
C PRO A 119 23.75 2.90 -5.90
N ARG A 120 24.26 3.14 -7.11
CA ARG A 120 23.88 2.40 -8.32
C ARG A 120 23.97 0.88 -8.16
N THR A 121 25.01 0.39 -7.51
CA THR A 121 25.22 -1.04 -7.26
C THR A 121 24.15 -1.65 -6.35
N SER A 122 23.68 -0.90 -5.34
CA SER A 122 22.59 -1.30 -4.45
C SER A 122 21.26 -1.38 -5.19
N ILE A 123 20.98 -0.39 -6.04
CA ILE A 123 19.79 -0.37 -6.91
C ILE A 123 19.78 -1.59 -7.83
N GLU A 124 20.87 -1.86 -8.54
CA GLU A 124 20.95 -3.00 -9.46
C GLU A 124 20.80 -4.35 -8.75
N LYS A 125 21.36 -4.48 -7.53
CA LYS A 125 21.17 -5.66 -6.71
C LYS A 125 19.70 -5.88 -6.40
N LYS A 126 18.98 -4.86 -5.93
CA LYS A 126 17.53 -4.94 -5.63
C LYS A 126 16.73 -5.30 -6.88
N LEU A 127 16.97 -4.61 -8.00
CA LEU A 127 16.31 -4.91 -9.28
C LEU A 127 16.53 -6.34 -9.77
N SER A 128 17.69 -6.96 -9.47
CA SER A 128 17.99 -8.32 -9.95
C SER A 128 17.08 -9.41 -9.38
N TYR A 129 16.37 -9.14 -8.27
CA TYR A 129 15.39 -10.05 -7.69
C TYR A 129 14.00 -9.93 -8.34
N HIS A 130 13.80 -8.94 -9.20
CA HIS A 130 12.51 -8.66 -9.84
C HIS A 130 12.61 -8.86 -11.36
N HIS A 131 12.18 -10.04 -11.80
CA HIS A 131 12.22 -10.42 -13.21
C HIS A 131 11.49 -9.40 -14.10
N GLY A 132 12.16 -8.90 -15.14
CA GLY A 132 11.62 -7.93 -16.11
C GLY A 132 11.71 -6.46 -15.69
N TRP A 133 12.07 -6.16 -14.43
CA TRP A 133 12.12 -4.78 -13.96
C TRP A 133 13.27 -4.00 -14.59
N LYS A 134 14.47 -4.57 -14.63
CA LYS A 134 15.66 -3.89 -15.18
C LYS A 134 15.43 -3.46 -16.63
N GLU A 135 14.77 -4.30 -17.42
CA GLU A 135 14.45 -4.06 -18.83
C GLU A 135 13.34 -3.02 -19.02
N SER A 136 12.54 -2.76 -17.98
CA SER A 136 11.45 -1.80 -18.03
C SER A 136 11.93 -0.35 -17.90
N PHE A 137 13.10 -0.12 -17.29
CA PHE A 137 13.67 1.22 -17.08
C PHE A 137 14.60 1.62 -18.23
N SER A 138 14.27 2.72 -18.90
CA SER A 138 15.14 3.33 -19.92
C SER A 138 16.38 3.97 -19.28
N VAL A 139 16.21 4.49 -18.06
CA VAL A 139 17.29 5.07 -17.27
C VAL A 139 17.18 4.56 -15.85
N VAL A 140 18.32 4.21 -15.27
CA VAL A 140 18.46 4.00 -13.83
C VAL A 140 19.55 4.96 -13.39
N ILE A 141 19.41 5.60 -12.22
CA ILE A 141 20.43 6.50 -11.67
C ILE A 141 20.49 6.37 -10.14
N GLY A 142 21.71 6.21 -9.63
CA GLY A 142 22.01 6.22 -8.19
C GLY A 142 22.47 7.59 -7.69
N GLY A 143 22.38 7.78 -6.37
CA GLY A 143 22.81 9.02 -5.70
C GLY A 143 24.31 9.29 -5.83
N ASP A 144 25.10 8.24 -6.06
CA ASP A 144 26.55 8.29 -6.31
C ASP A 144 26.92 8.74 -7.74
N GLU A 145 25.93 8.89 -8.63
CA GLU A 145 26.12 9.37 -10.00
C GLU A 145 25.86 10.87 -10.18
N VAL A 146 25.53 11.59 -9.09
CA VAL A 146 25.24 13.04 -9.12
C VAL A 146 26.02 13.80 -8.05
N LYS A 147 26.10 15.12 -8.20
CA LYS A 147 26.83 15.98 -7.27
C LYS A 147 26.15 16.06 -5.90
N ALA A 148 24.83 16.14 -5.88
CA ALA A 148 24.03 16.12 -4.66
C ALA A 148 22.75 15.29 -4.86
N GLY A 149 22.50 14.33 -3.99
CA GLY A 149 21.24 13.57 -3.97
C GLY A 149 20.04 14.41 -3.48
N LYS A 150 18.86 13.77 -3.39
CA LYS A 150 17.64 14.35 -2.82
C LYS A 150 17.96 14.90 -1.41
N PRO A 151 17.55 16.14 -1.05
CA PRO A 151 16.53 16.99 -1.70
C PRO A 151 17.03 17.89 -2.84
N SER A 152 18.28 17.75 -3.30
CA SER A 152 18.73 18.46 -4.50
C SER A 152 18.01 17.96 -5.75
N ALA A 153 17.81 18.86 -6.71
CA ALA A 153 17.20 18.55 -8.00
C ALA A 153 18.10 17.68 -8.92
N ASP A 154 19.41 17.60 -8.65
CA ASP A 154 20.41 17.03 -9.57
C ASP A 154 20.07 15.61 -10.03
N LEU A 155 19.58 14.76 -9.14
CA LEU A 155 19.22 13.37 -9.45
C LEU A 155 18.11 13.28 -10.50
N PHE A 156 17.04 14.06 -10.32
CA PHE A 156 15.92 14.08 -11.26
C PHE A 156 16.26 14.83 -12.56
N LEU A 157 17.03 15.91 -12.50
CA LEU A 157 17.50 16.62 -13.69
C LEU A 157 18.40 15.74 -14.56
N GLU A 158 19.30 14.96 -13.96
CA GLU A 158 20.14 14.02 -14.70
C GLU A 158 19.31 12.86 -15.27
N ALA A 159 18.30 12.35 -14.54
CA ALA A 159 17.36 11.36 -15.08
C ALA A 159 16.61 11.88 -16.33
N ALA A 160 16.04 13.09 -16.27
CA ALA A 160 15.36 13.72 -17.41
C ALA A 160 16.31 13.94 -18.60
N LYS A 161 17.54 14.38 -18.34
CA LYS A 161 18.57 14.54 -19.36
C LYS A 161 18.93 13.22 -20.04
N ARG A 162 19.11 12.12 -19.28
CA ARG A 162 19.41 10.78 -19.84
C ARG A 162 18.22 10.20 -20.60
N LEU A 163 16.99 10.52 -20.19
CA LEU A 163 15.77 10.22 -20.94
C LEU A 163 15.57 11.09 -22.18
N ASN A 164 16.36 12.16 -22.34
CA ASN A 164 16.23 13.16 -23.40
C ASN A 164 14.85 13.84 -23.42
N VAL A 165 14.33 14.20 -22.25
CA VAL A 165 13.03 14.88 -22.05
C VAL A 165 13.21 16.18 -21.27
N GLN A 166 12.24 17.08 -21.39
CA GLN A 166 12.20 18.30 -20.57
C GLN A 166 11.72 17.96 -19.16
N PRO A 167 12.30 18.53 -18.08
CA PRO A 167 11.83 18.27 -16.72
C PRO A 167 10.34 18.58 -16.52
N SER A 168 9.82 19.62 -17.18
CA SER A 168 8.40 19.98 -17.13
C SER A 168 7.44 18.95 -17.75
N SER A 169 7.99 17.92 -18.40
CA SER A 169 7.26 16.81 -19.02
C SER A 169 7.44 15.49 -18.26
N CYS A 170 8.06 15.55 -17.08
CA CYS A 170 8.24 14.41 -16.19
C CYS A 170 7.22 14.43 -15.06
N LEU A 171 6.70 13.25 -14.75
CA LEU A 171 5.98 12.97 -13.52
C LEU A 171 6.89 12.15 -12.59
N VAL A 172 7.14 12.66 -11.39
CA VAL A 172 7.87 11.96 -10.34
C VAL A 172 6.85 11.25 -9.43
N ILE A 173 7.13 10.01 -9.05
CA ILE A 173 6.39 9.30 -8.00
C ILE A 173 7.37 8.97 -6.87
N GLU A 174 7.04 9.41 -5.65
CA GLU A 174 7.96 9.47 -4.51
C GLU A 174 7.24 9.29 -3.17
N ASP A 175 7.87 8.68 -2.17
CA ASP A 175 7.26 8.41 -0.85
C ASP A 175 7.74 9.36 0.26
N SER A 176 8.76 10.18 0.00
CA SER A 176 9.54 10.93 0.98
C SER A 176 9.54 12.45 0.75
N ILE A 177 9.58 13.23 1.83
CA ILE A 177 9.68 14.70 1.75
C ILE A 177 10.93 15.17 0.99
N PRO A 178 12.14 14.60 1.22
CA PRO A 178 13.32 14.99 0.45
C PRO A 178 13.13 14.75 -1.06
N GLY A 179 12.54 13.63 -1.46
CA GLY A 179 12.32 13.35 -2.87
C GLY A 179 11.23 14.21 -3.51
N VAL A 180 10.12 14.46 -2.82
CA VAL A 180 9.14 15.44 -3.29
C VAL A 180 9.77 16.82 -3.45
N THR A 181 10.58 17.25 -2.49
CA THR A 181 11.30 18.54 -2.57
C THR A 181 12.22 18.59 -3.81
N ALA A 182 12.97 17.52 -4.06
CA ALA A 182 13.86 17.42 -5.22
C ALA A 182 13.09 17.44 -6.55
N GLY A 183 11.98 16.71 -6.66
CA GLY A 183 11.15 16.69 -7.87
C GLY A 183 10.57 18.07 -8.19
N LYS A 184 10.06 18.77 -7.18
CA LYS A 184 9.58 20.15 -7.34
C LYS A 184 10.70 21.13 -7.68
N ALA A 185 11.86 21.00 -7.03
CA ALA A 185 13.04 21.82 -7.35
C ALA A 185 13.54 21.61 -8.78
N ALA A 186 13.35 20.42 -9.36
CA ALA A 186 13.62 20.11 -10.76
C ALA A 186 12.56 20.65 -11.74
N GLY A 187 11.48 21.26 -11.26
CA GLY A 187 10.39 21.80 -12.09
C GLY A 187 9.42 20.75 -12.63
N MET A 188 9.40 19.56 -12.04
CA MET A 188 8.56 18.42 -12.42
C MET A 188 7.21 18.42 -11.70
N GLU A 189 6.25 17.65 -12.24
CA GLU A 189 5.06 17.25 -11.49
C GLU A 189 5.41 16.08 -10.55
N VAL A 190 4.79 16.02 -9.38
CA VAL A 190 5.14 15.06 -8.33
C VAL A 190 3.88 14.49 -7.68
N ILE A 191 3.78 13.17 -7.64
CA ILE A 191 2.83 12.42 -6.83
C ILE A 191 3.57 11.87 -5.62
N ALA A 192 3.05 12.17 -4.43
CA ALA A 192 3.54 11.55 -3.20
C ALA A 192 2.78 10.27 -2.89
N VAL A 193 3.48 9.22 -2.48
CA VAL A 193 2.94 7.93 -2.01
C VAL A 193 3.52 7.62 -0.62
N PRO A 194 3.10 8.34 0.43
CA PRO A 194 3.76 8.23 1.73
C PRO A 194 3.68 6.81 2.30
N SER A 195 4.81 6.25 2.74
CA SER A 195 4.84 4.95 3.43
C SER A 195 3.92 4.90 4.67
N GLN A 196 3.58 6.06 5.22
CA GLN A 196 2.70 6.23 6.37
C GLN A 196 1.53 7.15 6.02
N PRO A 197 0.32 6.62 5.79
CA PRO A 197 -0.86 7.41 5.41
C PRO A 197 -1.21 8.53 6.40
N LYS A 198 -0.88 8.37 7.69
CA LYS A 198 -1.08 9.42 8.70
C LYS A 198 -0.23 10.68 8.45
N GLN A 199 0.77 10.61 7.58
CA GLN A 199 1.71 11.69 7.30
C GLN A 199 1.40 12.44 6.01
N SER A 200 0.32 12.10 5.29
CA SER A 200 -0.04 12.73 4.01
C SER A 200 -0.14 14.26 4.08
N TYR A 201 -0.49 14.83 5.25
CA TYR A 201 -0.54 16.28 5.47
C TYR A 201 0.83 16.99 5.40
N LEU A 202 1.95 16.25 5.49
CA LEU A 202 3.30 16.80 5.37
C LEU A 202 3.69 17.07 3.90
N TYR A 203 3.06 16.39 2.95
CA TYR A 203 3.41 16.40 1.52
C TYR A 203 2.78 17.58 0.76
N THR A 204 2.74 18.75 1.39
CA THR A 204 2.07 19.96 0.87
C THR A 204 2.63 20.49 -0.46
N MET A 205 3.84 20.07 -0.83
CA MET A 205 4.50 20.46 -2.08
C MET A 205 4.15 19.55 -3.27
N ALA A 206 3.61 18.36 -3.02
CA ALA A 206 3.24 17.43 -4.07
C ALA A 206 1.99 17.94 -4.82
N ASP A 207 1.90 17.61 -6.11
CA ASP A 207 0.75 17.96 -6.92
C ASP A 207 -0.45 17.02 -6.67
N GLU A 208 -0.18 15.80 -6.18
CA GLU A 208 -1.17 14.85 -5.66
C GLU A 208 -0.53 14.00 -4.56
N VAL A 209 -1.33 13.57 -3.58
CA VAL A 209 -0.92 12.60 -2.56
C VAL A 209 -1.88 11.42 -2.61
N ILE A 210 -1.34 10.23 -2.82
CA ILE A 210 -2.09 8.97 -2.86
C ILE A 210 -1.60 8.03 -1.76
N ASN A 211 -2.43 7.06 -1.33
CA ASN A 211 -2.06 6.16 -0.23
C ASN A 211 -1.32 4.90 -0.72
N SER A 212 -1.45 4.58 -2.00
CA SER A 212 -0.86 3.41 -2.64
C SER A 212 -0.76 3.60 -4.14
N LEU A 213 0.14 2.87 -4.81
CA LEU A 213 0.19 2.85 -6.28
C LEU A 213 -1.08 2.25 -6.91
N PHE A 214 -1.91 1.51 -6.16
CA PHE A 214 -3.26 1.13 -6.61
C PHE A 214 -4.21 2.32 -6.84
N ASP A 215 -3.93 3.44 -6.17
CA ASP A 215 -4.75 4.65 -6.26
C ASP A 215 -4.34 5.53 -7.45
N PHE A 216 -3.20 5.24 -8.06
CA PHE A 216 -2.72 5.99 -9.21
C PHE A 216 -3.72 5.89 -10.37
N ARG A 217 -4.00 7.03 -11.01
CA ARG A 217 -4.87 7.15 -12.17
C ARG A 217 -4.10 7.81 -13.32
N PRO A 218 -3.45 7.02 -14.20
CA PRO A 218 -2.57 7.54 -15.24
C PRO A 218 -3.22 8.63 -16.11
N GLU A 219 -4.52 8.48 -16.40
CA GLU A 219 -5.29 9.38 -17.25
C GLU A 219 -5.42 10.79 -16.67
N GLN A 220 -5.33 10.95 -15.34
CA GLN A 220 -5.30 12.27 -14.70
C GLN A 220 -4.02 13.06 -15.01
N TRP A 221 -2.99 12.36 -15.51
CA TRP A 221 -1.66 12.85 -15.82
C TRP A 221 -1.36 12.78 -17.32
N SER A 222 -2.38 12.68 -18.18
CA SER A 222 -2.22 12.53 -19.63
C SER A 222 -1.51 11.24 -20.07
N LEU A 223 -1.42 10.23 -19.20
CA LEU A 223 -0.90 8.90 -19.53
C LEU A 223 -2.06 7.96 -19.92
N PRO A 224 -1.79 6.88 -20.68
CA PRO A 224 -2.82 5.89 -21.01
C PRO A 224 -3.43 5.27 -19.74
N PRO A 225 -4.78 5.14 -19.63
CA PRO A 225 -5.41 4.53 -18.47
C PRO A 225 -5.03 3.05 -18.34
N PHE A 226 -5.02 2.54 -17.11
CA PHE A 226 -4.84 1.11 -16.87
C PHE A 226 -5.87 0.26 -17.64
N GLN A 227 -5.41 -0.82 -18.28
CA GLN A 227 -6.25 -1.70 -19.10
C GLN A 227 -6.75 -2.94 -18.36
N ASP A 228 -6.24 -3.19 -17.16
CA ASP A 228 -6.53 -4.35 -16.33
C ASP A 228 -7.63 -4.09 -15.29
N TRP A 229 -8.17 -2.87 -15.22
CA TRP A 229 -9.38 -2.58 -14.48
C TRP A 229 -10.61 -3.13 -15.22
N ILE A 230 -11.42 -3.92 -14.52
CA ILE A 230 -12.61 -4.59 -15.05
C ILE A 230 -13.82 -4.09 -14.27
N ASP A 231 -14.75 -3.41 -14.95
CA ASP A 231 -16.01 -2.92 -14.39
C ASP A 231 -15.85 -2.17 -13.04
N GLY A 232 -14.81 -1.32 -12.95
CA GLY A 232 -14.52 -0.54 -11.75
C GLY A 232 -13.78 -1.30 -10.64
N THR A 233 -13.22 -2.47 -10.95
CA THR A 233 -12.43 -3.27 -10.01
C THR A 233 -11.04 -3.55 -10.57
N LEU A 234 -10.06 -3.65 -9.67
CA LEU A 234 -8.71 -4.09 -9.97
C LEU A 234 -8.54 -5.54 -9.48
N PRO A 235 -8.35 -6.53 -10.36
CA PRO A 235 -7.94 -7.86 -9.94
C PRO A 235 -6.61 -7.80 -9.17
N ILE A 236 -6.53 -8.52 -8.05
CA ILE A 236 -5.29 -8.69 -7.29
C ILE A 236 -4.97 -10.17 -7.12
N ASP A 237 -3.74 -10.49 -6.72
CA ASP A 237 -3.39 -11.84 -6.29
C ASP A 237 -4.27 -12.21 -5.08
N PRO A 238 -5.07 -13.30 -5.14
CA PRO A 238 -5.99 -13.63 -4.07
C PRO A 238 -5.26 -13.94 -2.78
N TRP A 239 -5.85 -13.49 -1.67
CA TRP A 239 -5.31 -13.76 -0.35
C TRP A 239 -6.41 -14.08 0.66
N HIS A 240 -5.98 -14.71 1.75
CA HIS A 240 -6.85 -15.38 2.69
C HIS A 240 -6.70 -14.81 4.10
N ILE A 241 -7.82 -14.67 4.78
CA ILE A 241 -7.89 -14.28 6.18
C ILE A 241 -9.14 -14.89 6.82
N GLY A 242 -9.11 -15.17 8.12
CA GLY A 242 -10.29 -15.69 8.80
C GLY A 242 -10.18 -15.72 10.31
N GLY A 243 -11.18 -16.25 10.97
CA GLY A 243 -11.23 -16.40 12.42
C GLY A 243 -12.62 -16.10 12.97
N PRO A 244 -12.75 -16.07 14.30
CA PRO A 244 -14.04 -15.83 14.93
C PRO A 244 -14.51 -14.40 14.67
N VAL A 245 -15.79 -14.25 14.32
CA VAL A 245 -16.42 -12.93 14.17
C VAL A 245 -16.46 -12.22 15.52
N ILE A 246 -15.88 -11.02 15.59
CA ILE A 246 -15.84 -10.21 16.81
C ILE A 246 -16.78 -9.02 16.73
N LYS A 247 -17.17 -8.51 17.90
CA LYS A 247 -17.93 -7.26 17.99
C LYS A 247 -17.01 -6.10 17.61
N GLY A 248 -17.41 -5.33 16.59
CA GLY A 248 -16.77 -4.05 16.26
C GLY A 248 -17.34 -2.89 17.07
N PHE A 249 -17.11 -1.67 16.60
CA PHE A 249 -17.60 -0.44 17.26
C PHE A 249 -19.14 -0.27 17.23
N GLY A 250 -19.87 -1.19 16.58
CA GLY A 250 -21.33 -1.17 16.48
C GLY A 250 -21.91 -0.06 15.59
N ARG A 251 -21.05 0.68 14.89
CA ARG A 251 -21.40 1.85 14.06
C ARG A 251 -22.01 1.44 12.72
N GLY A 252 -21.44 0.43 12.05
CA GLY A 252 -21.94 -0.06 10.76
C GLY A 252 -23.43 -0.45 10.82
N SER A 253 -23.79 -1.36 11.72
CA SER A 253 -25.19 -1.80 11.89
C SER A 253 -26.11 -0.68 12.39
N LYS A 254 -25.79 -0.02 13.50
CA LYS A 254 -26.72 0.89 14.18
C LYS A 254 -26.84 2.28 13.54
N VAL A 255 -25.81 2.74 12.83
CA VAL A 255 -25.75 4.09 12.26
C VAL A 255 -25.88 4.06 10.74
N LEU A 256 -25.27 3.07 10.08
CA LEU A 256 -25.25 3.00 8.61
C LEU A 256 -26.28 2.00 8.02
N GLY A 257 -26.86 1.12 8.86
CA GLY A 257 -27.68 0.01 8.37
C GLY A 257 -26.87 -1.08 7.64
N ILE A 258 -25.55 -1.13 7.87
CA ILE A 258 -24.59 -2.00 7.18
C ILE A 258 -23.93 -2.92 8.22
N PRO A 259 -24.48 -4.13 8.45
CA PRO A 259 -23.91 -5.05 9.43
C PRO A 259 -22.56 -5.60 8.93
N THR A 260 -21.49 -5.35 9.70
CA THR A 260 -20.13 -5.83 9.39
C THR A 260 -19.70 -6.96 10.32
N ALA A 261 -19.09 -8.00 9.75
CA ALA A 261 -18.60 -9.17 10.46
C ALA A 261 -17.09 -9.03 10.78
N ASN A 262 -16.77 -8.18 11.77
CA ASN A 262 -15.38 -7.75 12.02
C ASN A 262 -14.47 -8.92 12.42
N LEU A 263 -13.20 -8.85 12.00
CA LEU A 263 -12.13 -9.78 12.37
C LEU A 263 -11.08 -9.09 13.24
N SER A 264 -10.41 -9.86 14.10
CA SER A 264 -9.28 -9.36 14.89
C SER A 264 -8.07 -9.08 14.00
N THR A 265 -7.43 -7.93 14.20
CA THR A 265 -6.24 -7.53 13.44
C THR A 265 -4.94 -8.09 14.03
N HIS A 266 -4.94 -8.49 15.31
CA HIS A 266 -3.75 -9.00 16.00
C HIS A 266 -3.17 -10.26 15.36
N SER A 267 -4.01 -11.15 14.82
CA SER A 267 -3.56 -12.39 14.18
C SER A 267 -3.07 -12.18 12.74
N TYR A 268 -3.29 -11.00 12.16
CA TYR A 268 -3.05 -10.72 10.74
C TYR A 268 -2.25 -9.44 10.51
N SER A 269 -1.56 -8.91 11.53
CA SER A 269 -0.78 -7.69 11.43
C SER A 269 0.19 -7.70 10.24
N ASN A 270 0.89 -8.81 10.01
CA ASN A 270 1.83 -8.99 8.90
C ASN A 270 1.12 -9.02 7.53
N VAL A 271 -0.05 -9.63 7.44
CA VAL A 271 -0.84 -9.65 6.20
C VAL A 271 -1.38 -8.24 5.93
N LEU A 272 -1.88 -7.56 6.96
CA LEU A 272 -2.42 -6.21 6.85
C LEU A 272 -1.38 -5.14 6.57
N SER A 273 -0.11 -5.34 6.89
CA SER A 273 0.97 -4.46 6.44
C SER A 273 1.24 -4.59 4.93
N GLU A 274 0.95 -5.75 4.33
CA GLU A 274 1.18 -5.99 2.90
C GLU A 274 0.08 -5.38 2.00
N TYR A 275 -1.09 -5.04 2.56
CA TYR A 275 -2.21 -4.48 1.77
C TYR A 275 -2.53 -3.03 2.18
N PRO A 276 -2.66 -2.11 1.21
CA PRO A 276 -2.96 -0.73 1.49
C PRO A 276 -4.38 -0.58 2.07
N SER A 277 -4.60 0.54 2.76
CA SER A 277 -5.95 0.94 3.16
C SER A 277 -6.85 1.09 1.93
N GLY A 278 -8.07 0.55 1.99
CA GLY A 278 -9.06 0.74 0.94
C GLY A 278 -10.23 -0.24 1.02
N VAL A 279 -11.03 -0.22 -0.04
CA VAL A 279 -12.21 -1.06 -0.21
C VAL A 279 -11.88 -2.21 -1.16
N TYR A 280 -12.12 -3.42 -0.67
CA TYR A 280 -11.84 -4.69 -1.32
C TYR A 280 -13.13 -5.50 -1.47
N PHE A 281 -13.07 -6.57 -2.26
CA PHE A 281 -14.19 -7.49 -2.41
C PHE A 281 -13.74 -8.93 -2.60
N GLY A 282 -14.68 -9.85 -2.42
CA GLY A 282 -14.41 -11.27 -2.57
C GLY A 282 -15.49 -12.16 -2.00
N TRP A 283 -15.07 -13.31 -1.49
CA TRP A 283 -15.95 -14.36 -0.99
C TRP A 283 -15.77 -14.54 0.51
N ALA A 284 -16.88 -14.75 1.22
CA ALA A 284 -16.93 -14.94 2.65
C ALA A 284 -17.63 -16.26 2.97
N GLY A 285 -16.91 -17.21 3.56
CA GLY A 285 -17.44 -18.46 4.09
C GLY A 285 -17.72 -18.32 5.57
N VAL A 286 -18.97 -18.56 5.98
CA VAL A 286 -19.36 -18.58 7.40
C VAL A 286 -19.69 -20.01 7.79
N SER A 287 -19.07 -20.51 8.85
CA SER A 287 -19.28 -21.86 9.35
C SER A 287 -20.77 -22.15 9.51
N LYS A 288 -21.23 -23.30 8.99
CA LYS A 288 -22.64 -23.76 9.05
C LYS A 288 -23.67 -22.90 8.32
N ARG A 289 -23.29 -21.77 7.71
CA ARG A 289 -24.22 -20.87 6.99
C ARG A 289 -23.99 -20.85 5.49
N GLY A 290 -22.76 -21.04 5.01
CA GLY A 290 -22.44 -21.11 3.58
C GLY A 290 -21.48 -20.01 3.11
N ILE A 291 -21.43 -19.82 1.79
CA ILE A 291 -20.48 -18.92 1.12
C ILE A 291 -21.25 -17.78 0.46
N TYR A 292 -20.82 -16.55 0.73
CA TYR A 292 -21.47 -15.31 0.36
C TYR A 292 -20.50 -14.37 -0.35
N LYS A 293 -21.03 -13.49 -1.19
CA LYS A 293 -20.25 -12.35 -1.69
C LYS A 293 -19.99 -11.37 -0.55
N MET A 294 -18.88 -10.65 -0.61
CA MET A 294 -18.57 -9.61 0.36
C MET A 294 -17.92 -8.37 -0.28
N VAL A 295 -18.15 -7.23 0.36
CA VAL A 295 -17.31 -6.03 0.26
C VAL A 295 -16.63 -5.84 1.60
N MET A 296 -15.40 -5.38 1.63
CA MET A 296 -14.64 -5.24 2.86
C MET A 296 -13.85 -3.93 2.88
N SER A 297 -14.01 -3.17 3.95
CA SER A 297 -13.11 -2.06 4.25
C SER A 297 -11.91 -2.60 5.03
N ILE A 298 -10.71 -2.25 4.58
CA ILE A 298 -9.47 -2.42 5.35
C ILE A 298 -8.90 -1.03 5.60
N GLY A 299 -8.74 -0.63 6.85
CA GLY A 299 -8.10 0.66 7.09
C GLY A 299 -8.40 1.35 8.40
N TRP A 300 -8.11 2.65 8.46
CA TRP A 300 -8.22 3.45 9.69
C TRP A 300 -9.58 4.16 9.79
N ASN A 301 -10.44 4.00 8.79
CA ASN A 301 -11.70 4.70 8.63
C ASN A 301 -11.58 6.20 8.97
N PRO A 302 -11.00 7.00 8.06
CA PRO A 302 -10.72 8.42 8.29
C PRO A 302 -11.93 9.24 8.78
N TYR A 303 -13.14 8.91 8.31
CA TYR A 303 -14.39 9.54 8.75
C TYR A 303 -14.66 9.38 10.25
N PHE A 304 -14.28 8.23 10.83
CA PHE A 304 -14.45 7.92 12.24
C PHE A 304 -13.17 8.04 13.08
N ASN A 305 -12.02 8.30 12.44
CA ASN A 305 -10.71 8.48 13.05
C ASN A 305 -10.32 7.29 13.97
N ASN A 306 -10.37 6.06 13.45
CA ASN A 306 -10.10 4.88 14.27
C ASN A 306 -8.64 4.86 14.77
N PRO A 307 -8.41 4.44 16.03
CA PRO A 307 -7.07 4.40 16.62
C PRO A 307 -6.21 3.24 16.11
N GLU A 308 -6.83 2.25 15.46
CA GLU A 308 -6.21 1.05 14.90
C GLU A 308 -6.81 0.73 13.53
N LYS A 309 -6.05 0.00 12.71
CA LYS A 309 -6.51 -0.50 11.41
C LYS A 309 -7.57 -1.57 11.66
N THR A 310 -8.72 -1.49 11.00
CA THR A 310 -9.85 -2.42 11.12
C THR A 310 -10.03 -3.23 9.84
N ILE A 311 -10.70 -4.38 9.97
CA ILE A 311 -11.15 -5.24 8.87
C ILE A 311 -12.65 -5.40 9.03
N GLU A 312 -13.41 -4.77 8.14
CA GLU A 312 -14.85 -4.65 8.26
C GLU A 312 -15.52 -5.23 7.00
N PRO A 313 -15.65 -6.57 6.90
CA PRO A 313 -16.36 -7.19 5.80
C PRO A 313 -17.88 -7.04 6.01
N TRP A 314 -18.54 -6.57 4.96
CA TRP A 314 -19.98 -6.62 4.78
C TRP A 314 -20.32 -7.79 3.86
N LEU A 315 -20.93 -8.82 4.43
CA LEU A 315 -21.47 -9.93 3.66
C LEU A 315 -22.76 -9.46 2.98
N LEU A 316 -22.84 -9.69 1.66
CA LEU A 316 -23.94 -9.21 0.82
C LEU A 316 -25.13 -10.17 0.91
N HIS A 317 -25.58 -10.40 2.14
CA HIS A 317 -26.67 -11.30 2.52
C HIS A 317 -27.36 -10.77 3.78
N GLU A 318 -28.67 -10.98 3.88
CA GLU A 318 -29.45 -10.64 5.06
C GLU A 318 -29.55 -11.87 5.96
N PHE A 319 -29.01 -11.77 7.17
CA PHE A 319 -29.09 -12.82 8.19
C PHE A 319 -30.20 -12.51 9.19
N GLU A 320 -30.93 -13.54 9.62
CA GLU A 320 -31.98 -13.40 10.65
C GLU A 320 -31.39 -13.14 12.05
N ASP A 321 -30.20 -13.71 12.31
CA ASP A 321 -29.51 -13.64 13.61
C ASP A 321 -28.05 -13.22 13.46
N ASP A 322 -27.55 -12.53 14.50
CA ASP A 322 -26.12 -12.28 14.67
C ASP A 322 -25.33 -13.61 14.81
N PHE A 323 -24.09 -13.63 14.32
CA PHE A 323 -23.21 -14.82 14.31
C PHE A 323 -21.83 -14.54 14.94
N TYR A 324 -21.79 -13.74 16.00
CA TYR A 324 -20.55 -13.49 16.75
C TYR A 324 -19.96 -14.79 17.28
N GLY A 325 -18.64 -14.95 17.15
CA GLY A 325 -17.88 -16.13 17.54
C GLY A 325 -17.91 -17.26 16.52
N GLU A 326 -18.75 -17.21 15.49
CA GLU A 326 -18.68 -18.17 14.39
C GLU A 326 -17.42 -17.93 13.55
N GLU A 327 -16.86 -19.01 13.00
CA GLU A 327 -15.69 -18.95 12.14
C GLU A 327 -16.06 -18.35 10.79
N LEU A 328 -15.45 -17.20 10.46
CA LEU A 328 -15.54 -16.51 9.19
C LEU A 328 -14.22 -16.69 8.43
N ARG A 329 -14.30 -17.02 7.14
CA ARG A 329 -13.16 -17.08 6.23
C ARG A 329 -13.41 -16.20 5.04
N LEU A 330 -12.40 -15.46 4.63
CA LEU A 330 -12.46 -14.50 3.55
C LEU A 330 -11.41 -14.85 2.51
N ILE A 331 -11.82 -14.76 1.25
CA ILE A 331 -10.94 -14.77 0.10
C ILE A 331 -11.12 -13.43 -0.58
N VAL A 332 -10.08 -12.61 -0.53
CA VAL A 332 -10.07 -11.29 -1.16
C VAL A 332 -9.50 -11.46 -2.56
N VAL A 333 -10.22 -10.99 -3.58
CA VAL A 333 -9.89 -11.27 -4.99
C VAL A 333 -9.69 -10.00 -5.82
N GLY A 334 -10.04 -8.84 -5.26
CA GLY A 334 -9.86 -7.57 -5.95
C GLY A 334 -10.01 -6.37 -5.05
N TYR A 335 -9.60 -5.24 -5.62
CA TYR A 335 -9.65 -3.91 -5.05
C TYR A 335 -10.66 -3.04 -5.80
N ILE A 336 -11.36 -2.14 -5.10
CA ILE A 336 -12.32 -1.22 -5.70
C ILE A 336 -11.76 0.21 -5.70
N ARG A 337 -11.35 0.72 -4.53
CA ARG A 337 -10.95 2.12 -4.36
C ARG A 337 -10.24 2.39 -3.03
N PRO A 338 -9.54 3.52 -2.88
CA PRO A 338 -9.00 3.93 -1.59
C PRO A 338 -10.08 4.25 -0.57
N GLU A 339 -9.68 4.25 0.71
CA GLU A 339 -10.45 4.93 1.75
C GLU A 339 -10.48 6.42 1.44
N ASP A 340 -11.65 7.04 1.61
CA ASP A 340 -11.84 8.46 1.34
C ASP A 340 -12.61 9.12 2.48
N ASN A 341 -12.42 10.43 2.63
CA ASN A 341 -13.18 11.25 3.54
C ASN A 341 -14.44 11.78 2.85
N PHE A 342 -15.59 11.60 3.51
CA PHE A 342 -16.86 12.02 2.95
C PHE A 342 -17.39 13.26 3.66
N PRO A 343 -17.96 14.24 2.92
CA PRO A 343 -18.48 15.46 3.49
C PRO A 343 -19.74 15.23 4.34
N SER A 344 -20.44 14.10 4.17
CA SER A 344 -21.62 13.75 4.94
C SER A 344 -21.82 12.24 5.07
N LEU A 345 -22.62 11.84 6.05
CA LEU A 345 -23.01 10.44 6.26
C LEU A 345 -23.73 9.87 5.03
N GLU A 346 -24.60 10.65 4.40
CA GLU A 346 -25.35 10.23 3.22
C GLU A 346 -24.42 9.93 2.04
N SER A 347 -23.39 10.78 1.82
CA SER A 347 -22.41 10.55 0.77
C SER A 347 -21.53 9.32 1.03
N LEU A 348 -21.16 9.07 2.30
CA LEU A 348 -20.48 7.85 2.71
C LEU A 348 -21.36 6.62 2.44
N VAL A 349 -22.61 6.62 2.90
CA VAL A 349 -23.54 5.50 2.71
C VAL A 349 -23.78 5.25 1.22
N ALA A 350 -24.06 6.29 0.44
CA ALA A 350 -24.24 6.17 -1.01
C ALA A 350 -23.03 5.51 -1.68
N LYS A 351 -21.82 5.87 -1.25
CA LYS A 351 -20.60 5.26 -1.78
C LYS A 351 -20.46 3.79 -1.39
N ILE A 352 -20.76 3.42 -0.15
CA ILE A 352 -20.73 2.01 0.29
C ILE A 352 -21.73 1.16 -0.53
N TYR A 353 -22.92 1.68 -0.82
CA TYR A 353 -23.89 0.97 -1.68
C TYR A 353 -23.47 0.93 -3.16
N GLU A 354 -22.69 1.89 -3.64
CA GLU A 354 -22.03 1.79 -4.94
C GLU A 354 -20.99 0.68 -4.96
N ASP A 355 -20.12 0.62 -3.93
CA ASP A 355 -19.10 -0.43 -3.78
C ASP A 355 -19.75 -1.83 -3.75
N ARG A 356 -20.89 -1.97 -3.05
CA ARG A 356 -21.72 -3.20 -3.07
C ARG A 356 -22.14 -3.59 -4.48
N ARG A 357 -22.71 -2.68 -5.27
CA ARG A 357 -23.18 -2.97 -6.63
C ARG A 357 -22.03 -3.37 -7.56
N ILE A 358 -20.88 -2.71 -7.41
CA ILE A 358 -19.66 -3.05 -8.15
C ILE A 358 -19.23 -4.49 -7.82
N ALA A 359 -19.10 -4.82 -6.53
CA ALA A 359 -18.70 -6.16 -6.10
C ALA A 359 -19.70 -7.25 -6.49
N GLU A 360 -21.01 -7.00 -6.35
CA GLU A 360 -22.06 -7.94 -6.75
C GLU A 360 -21.93 -8.30 -8.23
N SER A 361 -21.68 -7.31 -9.09
CA SER A 361 -21.54 -7.51 -10.53
C SER A 361 -20.21 -8.17 -10.88
N ALA A 362 -19.11 -7.69 -10.30
CA ALA A 362 -17.78 -8.23 -10.55
C ALA A 362 -17.68 -9.70 -10.15
N LEU A 363 -18.23 -10.11 -9.00
CA LEU A 363 -18.14 -11.50 -8.51
C LEU A 363 -18.90 -12.52 -9.36
N GLU A 364 -19.67 -12.11 -10.37
CA GLU A 364 -20.23 -13.01 -11.39
C GLU A 364 -19.24 -13.34 -12.52
N LEU A 365 -18.22 -12.50 -12.73
CA LEU A 365 -17.25 -12.69 -13.80
C LEU A 365 -16.37 -13.93 -13.52
N PRO A 366 -16.06 -14.77 -14.53
CA PRO A 366 -15.30 -16.01 -14.36
C PRO A 366 -13.94 -15.85 -13.65
N ILE A 367 -13.29 -14.70 -13.81
CA ILE A 367 -12.01 -14.41 -13.15
C ILE A 367 -12.14 -14.35 -11.62
N TYR A 368 -13.30 -13.97 -11.10
CA TYR A 368 -13.58 -13.85 -9.67
C TYR A 368 -14.49 -14.98 -9.14
N SER A 369 -15.46 -15.44 -9.92
CA SER A 369 -16.45 -16.43 -9.48
C SER A 369 -15.84 -17.81 -9.22
N LYS A 370 -14.75 -18.15 -9.90
CA LYS A 370 -13.99 -19.39 -9.65
C LYS A 370 -13.50 -19.56 -8.20
N TYR A 371 -13.34 -18.46 -7.45
CA TYR A 371 -12.90 -18.50 -6.05
C TYR A 371 -14.02 -18.81 -5.06
N LYS A 372 -15.27 -18.88 -5.51
CA LYS A 372 -16.39 -19.33 -4.66
C LYS A 372 -16.19 -20.76 -4.16
N ASP A 373 -15.59 -21.61 -4.99
CA ASP A 373 -15.36 -23.03 -4.72
C ASP A 373 -13.91 -23.31 -4.24
N ASP A 374 -13.22 -22.28 -3.74
CA ASP A 374 -11.84 -22.40 -3.30
C ASP A 374 -11.71 -23.38 -2.10
N PRO A 375 -10.69 -24.28 -2.09
CA PRO A 375 -10.47 -25.22 -1.01
C PRO A 375 -10.33 -24.61 0.38
N TYR A 376 -9.98 -23.33 0.48
CA TYR A 376 -9.92 -22.61 1.76
C TYR A 376 -11.25 -22.65 2.53
N PHE A 377 -12.39 -22.81 1.84
CA PHE A 377 -13.69 -22.98 2.47
C PHE A 377 -14.01 -24.42 2.90
N ASN A 378 -13.32 -25.44 2.39
CA ASN A 378 -13.71 -26.85 2.60
C ASN A 378 -13.66 -27.28 4.08
N SER A 379 -12.69 -26.80 4.86
CA SER A 379 -12.63 -27.11 6.29
C SER A 379 -13.73 -26.46 7.15
N LEU A 380 -14.55 -25.55 6.59
CA LEU A 380 -15.77 -25.06 7.23
C LEU A 380 -16.96 -26.03 7.10
N LEU A 381 -16.93 -26.91 6.09
CA LEU A 381 -18.00 -27.86 5.79
C LEU A 381 -17.81 -29.19 6.54
N GLU A 382 -16.57 -29.55 6.89
CA GLU A 382 -16.24 -30.82 7.56
C GLU A 382 -16.70 -30.91 9.02
N THR A 383 -17.10 -29.81 9.66
CA THR A 383 -17.58 -29.82 11.07
C THR A 383 -19.02 -30.30 11.24
N THR A 384 -19.70 -30.73 10.18
CA THR A 384 -21.10 -31.20 10.23
C THR A 384 -21.27 -32.73 10.29
N VAL A 385 -20.21 -33.54 10.18
CA VAL A 385 -20.35 -35.00 10.00
C VAL A 385 -19.95 -35.87 11.21
N SER A 386 -19.49 -35.31 12.33
CA SER A 386 -18.96 -36.13 13.44
C SER A 386 -19.83 -36.25 14.69
N HIS A 387 -21.16 -36.13 14.62
CA HIS A 387 -22.05 -36.55 15.73
C HIS A 387 -23.39 -37.14 15.26
N THR A 388 -23.35 -38.22 14.49
CA THR A 388 -24.40 -39.25 14.52
C THR A 388 -23.80 -40.61 14.14
N LYS A 389 -24.14 -41.64 14.93
CA LYS A 389 -23.63 -43.03 14.97
C LYS A 389 -22.41 -43.15 15.90
N SER A 390 -22.46 -43.87 17.02
CA SER A 390 -23.29 -45.02 17.42
C SER A 390 -23.52 -45.04 18.93
#